data_AF-A0A7W1LPU9-F1
#
_entry.id   AF-A0A7W1LPU9-F1
#
_cell.length_a   1.000
_cell.length_b   1.000
_cell.length_c   1.000
_cell.angle_alpha   90.00
_cell.angle_beta   90.00
_cell.angle_gamma   90.00
#
_symmetry.space_group_name_H-M   'P 1'
#
loop_
_entity.id
_entity.type
_entity.pdbx_description
1 polymer ?
#
loop_
_entity_poly.entity_id
_entity_poly.type
_entity_poly.pdbx_seq_one_letter_code
_entity_poly.pdbx_strand_id
1 'polypeptide(L)'
;MNEPTASTPVYTVDPYVDDRKDGDDDEMFIVLPWWQRPTNIFTLLVTVALVAAMVGWLVKDATSQNDTSEVDIGFLQDMRVHHEQAVDMSFIYLQLPDTSAGLRTDASGIVRGQSQEIGRMIQLLRDADAPEVAFLEGPAMVWMGDEMSTSYDEMPGMASKGELDRLRTASGNQADELFVRLMTEHHQGGIEMAEFAADNGSNGEVTRFATAIARSQRTEIVELERLD
;
A
#
# COMPACT_ATOMS: atom_id res chain seq x y z
N MET A 1 -70.28 19.37 -41.66
CA MET A 1 -71.44 20.30 -41.62
C MET A 1 -71.57 20.75 -40.18
N ASN A 2 -71.54 22.01 -39.76
CA ASN A 2 -71.47 23.33 -40.38
C ASN A 2 -71.01 24.29 -39.25
N GLU A 3 -70.17 25.29 -39.53
CA GLU A 3 -70.25 26.54 -38.74
C GLU A 3 -71.49 27.33 -39.22
N PRO A 4 -72.10 28.19 -38.38
CA PRO A 4 -71.80 29.62 -38.57
C PRO A 4 -71.98 30.56 -37.35
N THR A 5 -71.13 31.60 -37.34
CA THR A 5 -71.41 33.06 -37.18
C THR A 5 -71.75 33.72 -35.83
N ALA A 6 -71.06 34.85 -35.65
CA ALA A 6 -71.08 35.84 -34.59
C ALA A 6 -72.27 36.82 -34.59
N SER A 7 -72.44 37.56 -33.49
CA SER A 7 -72.98 38.94 -33.49
C SER A 7 -72.69 39.68 -32.16
N THR A 8 -72.01 40.84 -32.27
CA THR A 8 -71.88 41.94 -31.28
C THR A 8 -73.12 42.88 -31.36
N PRO A 9 -73.25 44.01 -30.62
CA PRO A 9 -72.62 44.56 -29.39
C PRO A 9 -73.66 45.16 -28.39
N VAL A 10 -73.25 45.90 -27.33
CA VAL A 10 -73.75 47.25 -26.94
C VAL A 10 -73.02 47.77 -25.67
N TYR A 11 -72.59 49.02 -25.74
CA TYR A 11 -71.94 49.85 -24.71
C TYR A 11 -72.94 50.46 -23.72
N THR A 12 -72.53 50.63 -22.47
CA THR A 12 -72.87 51.84 -21.68
C THR A 12 -71.79 52.11 -20.64
N VAL A 13 -71.34 53.35 -20.60
CA VAL A 13 -70.39 53.93 -19.64
C VAL A 13 -71.21 54.81 -18.71
N ASP A 14 -70.97 54.76 -17.40
CA ASP A 14 -71.31 55.87 -16.49
C ASP A 14 -70.23 56.00 -15.40
N PRO A 15 -69.80 57.22 -15.04
CA PRO A 15 -68.57 57.50 -14.34
C PRO A 15 -68.81 57.78 -12.85
N TYR A 16 -67.84 57.42 -12.01
CA TYR A 16 -67.63 58.14 -10.76
C TYR A 16 -66.13 58.22 -10.49
N VAL A 17 -65.62 59.44 -10.62
CA VAL A 17 -64.27 59.81 -10.21
C VAL A 17 -64.32 60.04 -8.69
N ASP A 18 -63.61 59.21 -7.91
CA ASP A 18 -63.22 59.55 -6.54
C ASP A 18 -61.71 59.84 -6.54
N ASP A 19 -61.38 61.04 -6.09
CA ASP A 19 -60.06 61.66 -6.16
C ASP A 19 -59.41 61.51 -4.78
N ARG A 20 -58.55 60.49 -4.61
CA ARG A 20 -57.57 60.44 -3.51
C ARG A 20 -56.24 59.89 -4.02
N LYS A 21 -55.20 60.70 -3.87
CA LYS A 21 -53.82 60.38 -4.20
C LYS A 21 -53.13 59.59 -3.08
N ASP A 22 -52.14 58.80 -3.51
CA ASP A 22 -50.79 58.63 -2.93
C ASP A 22 -50.39 57.17 -2.70
N GLY A 23 -49.27 56.76 -3.32
CA GLY A 23 -48.48 55.58 -2.92
C GLY A 23 -47.84 54.82 -4.09
N ASP A 24 -46.63 55.24 -4.48
CA ASP A 24 -45.67 54.49 -5.30
C ASP A 24 -45.07 53.34 -4.48
N ASP A 25 -45.24 52.08 -4.92
CA ASP A 25 -44.40 50.95 -4.49
C ASP A 25 -44.60 49.71 -5.38
N ASP A 26 -44.43 49.88 -6.70
CA ASP A 26 -43.98 48.77 -7.54
C ASP A 26 -42.50 48.47 -7.20
N GLU A 27 -42.26 47.66 -6.17
CA GLU A 27 -40.91 47.14 -5.91
C GLU A 27 -40.42 46.36 -7.13
N MET A 28 -39.55 47.00 -7.93
CA MET A 28 -38.85 46.38 -9.04
C MET A 28 -38.03 45.19 -8.52
N PHE A 29 -38.60 43.99 -8.55
CA PHE A 29 -37.90 42.75 -8.24
C PHE A 29 -36.81 42.54 -9.29
N ILE A 30 -35.60 43.03 -9.01
CA ILE A 30 -34.44 42.77 -9.86
C ILE A 30 -34.11 41.28 -9.72
N VAL A 31 -34.59 40.47 -10.65
CA VAL A 31 -34.17 39.07 -10.78
C VAL A 31 -32.76 39.07 -11.35
N LEU A 32 -31.78 39.18 -10.45
CA LEU A 32 -30.39 39.04 -10.82
C LEU A 32 -30.19 37.68 -11.48
N PRO A 33 -29.49 37.61 -12.63
CA PRO A 33 -29.03 36.37 -13.21
C PRO A 33 -28.39 35.49 -12.13
N TRP A 34 -28.57 34.18 -12.22
CA TRP A 34 -28.11 33.26 -11.17
C TRP A 34 -26.61 33.40 -10.88
N TRP A 35 -25.79 33.84 -11.85
CA TRP A 35 -24.36 34.12 -11.68
C TRP A 35 -24.02 35.45 -10.97
N GLN A 36 -25.00 36.35 -10.79
CA GLN A 36 -24.83 37.63 -10.07
C GLN A 36 -25.25 37.54 -8.59
N ARG A 37 -25.79 36.39 -8.16
CA ARG A 37 -26.08 36.15 -6.74
C ARG A 37 -24.78 35.84 -5.99
N PRO A 38 -24.41 36.61 -4.96
CA PRO A 38 -23.13 36.44 -4.26
C PRO A 38 -23.00 35.05 -3.62
N THR A 39 -24.12 34.45 -3.20
CA THR A 39 -24.17 33.08 -2.67
C THR A 39 -23.80 32.05 -3.74
N ASN A 40 -24.28 32.21 -4.97
CA ASN A 40 -23.98 31.26 -6.06
C ASN A 40 -22.51 31.37 -6.50
N ILE A 41 -21.96 32.59 -6.53
CA ILE A 41 -20.53 32.82 -6.78
C ILE A 41 -19.70 32.15 -5.66
N PHE A 42 -20.08 32.35 -4.40
CA PHE A 42 -19.41 31.74 -3.26
C PHE A 42 -19.46 30.21 -3.31
N THR A 43 -20.62 29.62 -3.58
CA THR A 43 -20.78 28.17 -3.73
C THR A 43 -19.91 27.64 -4.86
N LEU A 44 -19.89 28.31 -6.02
CA LEU A 44 -19.09 27.89 -7.17
C LEU A 44 -17.59 27.95 -6.87
N LEU A 45 -17.12 28.97 -6.15
CA LEU A 45 -15.72 29.06 -5.71
C LEU A 45 -15.34 27.94 -4.73
N VAL A 46 -16.21 27.62 -3.77
CA VAL A 46 -15.98 26.50 -2.84
C VAL A 46 -15.93 25.17 -3.58
N THR A 47 -16.86 24.93 -4.51
CA THR A 47 -16.86 23.70 -5.31
C THR A 47 -15.59 23.57 -6.15
N VAL A 48 -15.16 24.64 -6.83
CA VAL A 48 -13.91 24.64 -7.59
C VAL A 48 -12.70 24.39 -6.69
N ALA A 49 -12.65 24.99 -5.50
CA ALA A 49 -11.57 24.77 -4.54
C ALA A 49 -11.51 23.31 -4.06
N LEU A 50 -12.67 22.69 -3.76
CA LEU A 50 -12.74 21.28 -3.36
C LEU A 50 -12.32 20.34 -4.49
N VAL A 51 -12.76 20.60 -5.72
CA VAL A 51 -12.35 19.82 -6.90
C VAL A 51 -10.86 19.98 -7.15
N ALA A 52 -10.32 21.20 -7.07
CA ALA A 52 -8.88 21.45 -7.22
C ALA A 52 -8.06 20.76 -6.13
N ALA A 53 -8.53 20.76 -4.88
CA ALA A 53 -7.89 20.04 -3.78
C ALA A 53 -7.92 18.52 -4.00
N MET A 54 -9.05 17.97 -4.46
CA MET A 54 -9.19 16.55 -4.78
C MET A 54 -8.28 16.14 -5.94
N VAL A 55 -8.24 16.93 -7.02
CA VAL A 55 -7.34 16.71 -8.16
C VAL A 55 -5.88 16.83 -7.72
N GLY A 56 -5.54 17.83 -6.90
CA GLY A 56 -4.19 17.99 -6.36
C GLY A 56 -3.76 16.81 -5.47
N TRP A 57 -4.68 16.26 -4.67
CA TRP A 57 -4.44 15.06 -3.89
C TRP A 57 -4.23 13.83 -4.78
N LEU A 58 -5.10 13.60 -5.77
CA LEU A 58 -4.98 12.49 -6.72
C LEU A 58 -3.68 12.54 -7.54
N VAL A 59 -3.29 13.73 -8.00
CA VAL A 59 -2.04 13.93 -8.76
C VAL A 59 -0.83 13.69 -7.87
N LYS A 60 -0.84 14.18 -6.62
CA LYS A 60 0.24 13.94 -5.66
C LYS A 60 0.41 12.44 -5.40
N ASP A 61 -0.68 11.73 -5.15
CA ASP A 61 -0.69 10.31 -4.86
C ASP A 61 -0.12 9.49 -6.03
N ALA A 62 -0.53 9.83 -7.26
CA ALA A 62 0.01 9.24 -8.49
C ALA A 62 1.50 9.55 -8.72
N THR A 63 1.99 10.73 -8.31
CA THR A 63 3.42 11.06 -8.41
C THR A 63 4.28 10.32 -7.38
N SER A 64 3.75 10.00 -6.18
CA SER A 64 4.47 9.20 -5.18
C SER A 64 4.66 7.74 -5.60
N GLN A 65 3.79 7.18 -6.44
CA GLN A 65 3.97 5.82 -7.00
C GLN A 65 5.19 5.72 -7.93
N ASN A 66 5.62 6.84 -8.54
CA ASN A 66 6.78 6.89 -9.45
C ASN A 66 8.13 7.07 -8.73
N ASP A 67 8.16 7.06 -7.39
CA ASP A 67 9.38 7.26 -6.59
C ASP A 67 10.00 5.92 -6.12
N THR A 68 9.57 4.79 -6.70
CA THR A 68 10.12 3.46 -6.39
C THR A 68 11.35 3.20 -7.26
N SER A 69 12.52 3.11 -6.63
CA SER A 69 13.80 2.87 -7.30
C SER A 69 14.04 1.39 -7.65
N GLU A 70 15.11 1.13 -8.41
CA GLU A 70 15.62 -0.23 -8.62
C GLU A 70 16.03 -0.91 -7.30
N VAL A 71 16.54 -0.14 -6.33
CA VAL A 71 16.83 -0.63 -4.96
C VAL A 71 15.56 -1.12 -4.28
N ASP A 72 14.50 -0.33 -4.34
CA ASP A 72 13.22 -0.67 -3.73
C ASP A 72 12.61 -1.93 -4.38
N ILE A 73 12.58 -1.99 -5.72
CA ILE A 73 12.01 -3.13 -6.46
C ILE A 73 12.83 -4.39 -6.20
N GLY A 74 14.16 -4.31 -6.35
CA GLY A 74 15.06 -5.45 -6.18
C GLY A 74 15.02 -6.01 -4.76
N PHE A 75 15.03 -5.13 -3.74
CA PHE A 75 14.85 -5.54 -2.35
C PHE A 75 13.55 -6.32 -2.13
N LEU A 76 12.41 -5.80 -2.60
CA LEU A 76 11.12 -6.47 -2.42
C LEU A 76 11.03 -7.81 -3.14
N GLN A 77 11.69 -7.95 -4.30
CA GLN A 77 11.74 -9.19 -5.07
C GLN A 77 12.60 -10.24 -4.37
N ASP A 78 13.83 -9.87 -4.00
CA ASP A 78 14.82 -10.80 -3.46
C ASP A 78 14.51 -11.15 -1.99
N MET A 79 14.09 -10.18 -1.18
CA MET A 79 13.65 -10.43 0.20
C MET A 79 12.41 -11.32 0.25
N ARG A 80 11.55 -11.32 -0.78
CA ARG A 80 10.44 -12.28 -0.82
C ARG A 80 10.94 -13.72 -0.94
N VAL A 81 11.90 -13.98 -1.82
CA VAL A 81 12.49 -15.32 -1.99
C VAL A 81 13.23 -15.74 -0.71
N HIS A 82 13.92 -14.80 -0.07
CA HIS A 82 14.57 -15.01 1.23
C HIS A 82 13.53 -15.41 2.30
N HIS A 83 12.47 -14.62 2.46
CA HIS A 83 11.37 -14.92 3.40
C HIS A 83 10.66 -16.26 3.11
N GLU A 84 10.48 -16.63 1.84
CA GLU A 84 9.91 -17.92 1.45
C GLU A 84 10.74 -19.08 2.02
N GLN A 85 12.08 -18.99 2.02
CA GLN A 85 12.92 -20.02 2.63
C GLN A 85 12.83 -20.05 4.17
N ALA A 86 12.71 -18.89 4.84
CA ALA A 86 12.47 -18.84 6.29
C ALA A 86 11.16 -19.55 6.68
N VAL A 87 10.10 -19.35 5.90
CA VAL A 87 8.80 -20.02 6.07
C VAL A 87 8.96 -21.53 5.86
N ASP A 88 9.68 -21.95 4.82
CA ASP A 88 9.93 -23.36 4.52
C ASP A 88 10.75 -24.05 5.62
N MET A 89 11.84 -23.44 6.09
CA MET A 89 12.65 -23.95 7.21
C MET A 89 11.81 -24.12 8.47
N SER A 90 10.96 -23.14 8.77
CA SER A 90 10.06 -23.20 9.92
C SER A 90 9.03 -24.33 9.78
N PHE A 91 8.45 -24.53 8.59
CA PHE A 91 7.54 -25.65 8.35
C PHE A 91 8.23 -27.01 8.45
N ILE A 92 9.47 -27.13 7.98
CA ILE A 92 10.28 -28.34 8.16
C ILE A 92 10.41 -28.63 9.66
N TYR A 93 10.90 -27.66 10.42
CA TYR A 93 11.14 -27.80 11.86
C TYR A 93 9.86 -28.17 12.64
N LEU A 94 8.73 -27.55 12.33
CA LEU A 94 7.45 -27.83 12.97
C LEU A 94 6.94 -29.26 12.77
N GLN A 95 7.42 -29.97 11.74
CA GLN A 95 7.08 -31.36 11.45
C GLN A 95 8.01 -32.37 12.14
N LEU A 96 9.14 -31.92 12.70
CA LEU A 96 10.12 -32.81 13.31
C LEU A 96 9.63 -33.33 14.67
N PRO A 97 9.96 -34.59 15.03
CA PRO A 97 9.62 -35.17 16.31
C PRO A 97 10.55 -34.67 17.43
N ASP A 98 10.03 -34.73 18.66
CA ASP A 98 10.78 -34.53 19.91
C ASP A 98 11.49 -33.16 20.07
N THR A 99 11.04 -32.13 19.37
CA THR A 99 11.58 -30.76 19.40
C THR A 99 11.02 -29.88 20.53
N SER A 100 11.78 -28.86 20.94
CA SER A 100 11.39 -27.91 22.00
C SER A 100 10.06 -27.19 21.73
N ALA A 101 9.17 -27.17 22.73
CA ALA A 101 7.90 -26.44 22.64
C ALA A 101 8.08 -24.91 22.48
N GLY A 102 9.17 -24.36 23.04
CA GLY A 102 9.54 -22.94 22.90
C GLY A 102 9.87 -22.62 21.45
N LEU A 103 10.86 -23.33 20.89
CA LEU A 103 11.27 -23.13 19.50
C LEU A 103 10.15 -23.43 18.49
N ARG A 104 9.22 -24.35 18.78
CA ARG A 104 8.02 -24.54 17.95
C ARG A 104 7.09 -23.32 17.97
N THR A 105 7.03 -22.62 19.10
CA THR A 105 6.29 -21.36 19.21
C THR A 105 6.97 -20.28 18.37
N ASP A 106 8.29 -20.18 18.44
CA ASP A 106 9.09 -19.22 17.68
C ASP A 106 9.00 -19.49 16.17
N ALA A 107 9.19 -20.74 15.73
CA ALA A 107 9.01 -21.16 14.35
C ALA A 107 7.59 -20.86 13.83
N SER A 108 6.56 -21.06 14.65
CA SER A 108 5.18 -20.68 14.28
C SER A 108 5.01 -19.16 14.19
N GLY A 109 5.76 -18.39 14.99
CA GLY A 109 5.85 -16.94 14.92
C GLY A 109 6.45 -16.48 13.59
N ILE A 110 7.62 -17.03 13.24
CA ILE A 110 8.33 -16.76 12.00
C ILE A 110 7.45 -17.05 10.80
N VAL A 111 6.78 -18.22 10.73
CA VAL A 111 5.82 -18.55 9.65
C VAL A 111 4.79 -17.45 9.48
N ARG A 112 4.18 -16.96 10.58
CA ARG A 112 3.14 -15.93 10.51
C ARG A 112 3.69 -14.55 10.13
N GLY A 113 4.81 -14.14 10.72
CA GLY A 113 5.44 -12.84 10.50
C GLY A 113 5.93 -12.71 9.06
N GLN A 114 6.79 -13.65 8.66
CA GLN A 114 7.39 -13.67 7.33
C GLN A 114 6.34 -13.82 6.23
N SER A 115 5.27 -14.61 6.43
CA SER A 115 4.15 -14.69 5.47
C SER A 115 3.39 -13.38 5.30
N GLN A 116 3.20 -12.61 6.38
CA GLN A 116 2.57 -11.29 6.29
C GLN A 116 3.47 -10.30 5.55
N GLU A 117 4.77 -10.35 5.82
CA GLU A 117 5.78 -9.53 5.14
C GLU A 117 5.88 -9.87 3.65
N ILE A 118 5.81 -11.15 3.26
CA ILE A 118 5.67 -11.59 1.86
C ILE A 118 4.46 -10.94 1.20
N GLY A 119 3.29 -11.00 1.84
CA GLY A 119 2.07 -10.37 1.31
C GLY A 119 2.22 -8.85 1.16
N ARG A 120 2.94 -8.21 2.08
CA ARG A 120 3.23 -6.78 2.00
C ARG A 120 4.18 -6.45 0.85
N MET A 121 5.22 -7.25 0.63
CA MET A 121 6.14 -7.07 -0.50
C MET A 121 5.42 -7.20 -1.84
N ILE A 122 4.56 -8.20 -1.99
CA ILE A 122 3.72 -8.38 -3.18
C ILE A 122 2.85 -7.13 -3.43
N GLN A 123 2.22 -6.60 -2.38
CA GLN A 123 1.39 -5.42 -2.52
C GLN A 123 2.21 -4.18 -2.94
N LEU A 124 3.36 -3.95 -2.32
CA LEU A 124 4.24 -2.83 -2.67
C LEU A 124 4.76 -2.92 -4.12
N LEU A 125 5.08 -4.13 -4.59
CA LEU A 125 5.47 -4.36 -5.98
C LEU A 125 4.32 -4.05 -6.95
N ARG A 126 3.10 -4.48 -6.63
CA ARG A 126 1.90 -4.16 -7.44
C ARG A 126 1.60 -2.67 -7.47
N ASP A 127 1.74 -1.99 -6.34
CA ASP A 127 1.51 -0.54 -6.23
C ASP A 127 2.55 0.25 -7.03
N ALA A 128 3.73 -0.32 -7.26
CA ALA A 128 4.79 0.23 -8.10
C ALA A 128 4.70 -0.20 -9.59
N ASP A 129 3.66 -0.94 -10.00
CA ASP A 129 3.55 -1.58 -11.33
C ASP A 129 4.80 -2.40 -11.71
N ALA A 130 5.47 -2.97 -10.70
CA ALA A 130 6.68 -3.76 -10.84
C ALA A 130 6.35 -5.27 -10.92
N PRO A 131 7.14 -6.06 -11.65
CA PRO A 131 6.99 -7.51 -11.63
C PRO A 131 7.14 -8.06 -10.22
N GLU A 132 6.22 -8.94 -9.80
CA GLU A 132 6.34 -9.59 -8.48
C GLU A 132 7.62 -10.42 -8.42
N VAL A 133 7.94 -11.19 -9.45
CA VAL A 133 9.22 -11.91 -9.57
C VAL A 133 10.15 -11.13 -10.51
N ALA A 134 11.40 -10.91 -10.09
CA ALA A 134 12.49 -10.77 -11.04
C ALA A 134 12.54 -12.11 -11.78
N PHE A 135 12.34 -12.11 -13.10
CA PHE A 135 12.26 -13.34 -13.89
C PHE A 135 13.44 -14.28 -13.58
N LEU A 136 13.14 -15.57 -13.41
CA LEU A 136 14.00 -16.70 -12.95
C LEU A 136 15.28 -16.98 -13.80
N GLU A 137 15.77 -16.02 -14.56
CA GLU A 137 16.98 -16.12 -15.41
C GLU A 137 18.04 -15.05 -15.10
N GLY A 138 17.76 -14.10 -14.19
CA GLY A 138 18.70 -13.07 -13.75
C GLY A 138 19.35 -13.37 -12.39
N PRO A 139 20.51 -12.77 -12.08
CA PRO A 139 21.11 -12.87 -10.75
C PRO A 139 20.31 -12.06 -9.72
N ALA A 140 20.31 -12.53 -8.48
CA ALA A 140 19.80 -11.81 -7.33
C ALA A 140 20.79 -10.70 -6.91
N MET A 141 20.34 -9.76 -6.10
CA MET A 141 21.16 -8.77 -5.39
C MET A 141 21.86 -7.72 -6.28
N VAL A 142 21.53 -7.65 -7.58
CA VAL A 142 22.07 -6.63 -8.51
C VAL A 142 21.82 -5.20 -7.99
N TRP A 143 20.70 -5.00 -7.32
CA TRP A 143 20.29 -3.73 -6.72
C TRP A 143 21.18 -3.28 -5.55
N MET A 144 22.02 -4.17 -5.00
CA MET A 144 23.07 -3.84 -4.02
C MET A 144 24.44 -3.58 -4.66
N GLY A 145 24.51 -3.58 -6.00
CA GLY A 145 25.71 -3.38 -6.80
C GLY A 145 26.24 -4.68 -7.41
N ASP A 146 26.92 -4.56 -8.55
CA ASP A 146 27.40 -5.69 -9.35
C ASP A 146 28.28 -6.69 -8.57
N GLU A 147 29.03 -6.23 -7.57
CA GLU A 147 29.89 -7.08 -6.73
C GLU A 147 29.09 -7.98 -5.77
N MET A 148 27.88 -7.58 -5.40
CA MET A 148 26.98 -8.35 -4.53
C MET A 148 26.04 -9.26 -5.33
N SER A 149 26.04 -9.15 -6.66
CA SER A 149 25.23 -9.96 -7.56
C SER A 149 25.56 -11.45 -7.39
N THR A 150 24.54 -12.27 -7.14
CA THR A 150 24.70 -13.68 -6.81
C THR A 150 23.54 -14.54 -7.33
N SER A 151 23.61 -15.86 -7.16
CA SER A 151 22.46 -16.73 -7.40
C SER A 151 21.46 -16.65 -6.24
N TYR A 152 20.18 -16.96 -6.49
CA TYR A 152 19.14 -16.88 -5.45
C TYR A 152 19.41 -17.78 -4.24
N ASP A 153 20.05 -18.94 -4.44
CA ASP A 153 20.44 -19.86 -3.37
C ASP A 153 21.70 -19.43 -2.61
N GLU A 154 22.41 -18.41 -3.10
CA GLU A 154 23.62 -17.85 -2.51
C GLU A 154 23.40 -16.42 -1.96
N MET A 155 22.15 -15.95 -1.86
CA MET A 155 21.86 -14.71 -1.15
C MET A 155 22.32 -14.82 0.31
N PRO A 156 22.72 -13.70 0.96
CA PRO A 156 23.25 -13.72 2.32
C PRO A 156 22.35 -14.50 3.29
N GLY A 157 22.92 -15.48 3.99
CA GLY A 157 22.22 -16.27 5.02
C GLY A 157 21.29 -17.39 4.49
N MET A 158 21.12 -17.55 3.17
CA MET A 158 20.32 -18.64 2.63
C MET A 158 20.91 -20.00 3.04
N ALA A 159 20.05 -20.88 3.56
CA ALA A 159 20.40 -22.26 3.84
C ALA A 159 20.56 -23.03 2.53
N SER A 160 21.68 -23.75 2.41
CA SER A 160 21.92 -24.61 1.26
C SER A 160 20.94 -25.78 1.21
N LYS A 161 20.76 -26.36 0.03
CA LYS A 161 19.95 -27.59 -0.12
C LYS A 161 20.40 -28.71 0.82
N GLY A 162 21.71 -28.89 0.98
CA GLY A 162 22.27 -29.90 1.88
C GLY A 162 21.95 -29.64 3.35
N GLU A 163 21.86 -28.37 3.76
CA GLU A 163 21.46 -28.01 5.12
C GLU A 163 19.97 -28.19 5.37
N LEU A 164 19.13 -27.84 4.39
CA LEU A 164 17.70 -28.13 4.44
C LEU A 164 17.44 -29.65 4.52
N ASP A 165 18.17 -30.46 3.75
CA ASP A 165 18.08 -31.93 3.80
C ASP A 165 18.52 -32.47 5.17
N ARG A 166 19.57 -31.90 5.76
CA ARG A 166 19.98 -32.24 7.13
C ARG A 166 18.90 -31.88 8.15
N LEU A 167 18.30 -30.69 8.05
CA LEU A 167 17.22 -30.26 8.94
C LEU A 167 16.01 -31.19 8.84
N ARG A 168 15.61 -31.59 7.63
CA ARG A 168 14.48 -32.52 7.40
C ARG A 168 14.65 -33.89 8.06
N THR A 169 15.88 -34.30 8.34
CA THR A 169 16.19 -35.61 8.92
C THR A 169 16.64 -35.53 10.38
N ALA A 170 16.76 -34.32 10.94
CA ALA A 170 17.15 -34.11 12.32
C ALA A 170 15.99 -34.42 13.28
N SER A 171 16.32 -34.63 14.56
CA SER A 171 15.33 -34.88 15.62
C SER A 171 15.84 -34.39 16.97
N GLY A 172 14.93 -34.04 17.88
CA GLY A 172 15.28 -33.63 19.24
C GLY A 172 16.24 -32.43 19.26
N ASN A 173 17.16 -32.41 20.21
CA ASN A 173 18.11 -31.30 20.40
C ASN A 173 18.95 -31.01 19.16
N GLN A 174 19.29 -32.01 18.35
CA GLN A 174 20.04 -31.79 17.11
C GLN A 174 19.22 -30.99 16.08
N ALA A 175 17.90 -31.20 16.03
CA ALA A 175 17.02 -30.40 15.18
C ALA A 175 16.90 -28.97 15.72
N ASP A 176 16.79 -28.81 17.03
CA ASP A 176 16.70 -27.52 17.71
C ASP A 176 17.95 -26.67 17.43
N GLU A 177 19.15 -27.20 17.70
CA GLU A 177 20.43 -26.54 17.44
C GLU A 177 20.61 -26.17 15.96
N LEU A 178 20.24 -27.10 15.05
CA LEU A 178 20.38 -26.86 13.62
C LEU A 178 19.40 -25.79 13.12
N PHE A 179 18.16 -25.80 13.61
CA PHE A 179 17.16 -24.79 13.26
C PHE A 179 17.57 -23.39 13.75
N VAL A 180 17.97 -23.27 15.02
CA VAL A 180 18.45 -22.00 15.60
C VAL A 180 19.63 -21.46 14.80
N ARG A 181 20.65 -22.30 14.53
CA ARG A 181 21.82 -21.88 13.75
C ARG A 181 21.42 -21.37 12.36
N LEU A 182 20.65 -22.15 11.60
CA LEU A 182 20.26 -21.78 10.24
C LEU A 182 19.39 -20.53 10.22
N MET A 183 18.42 -20.42 11.12
CA MET A 183 17.52 -19.27 11.15
C MET A 183 18.22 -18.00 11.63
N THR A 184 19.19 -18.11 12.54
CA THR A 184 20.02 -16.97 12.95
C THR A 184 20.91 -16.48 11.80
N GLU A 185 21.61 -17.39 11.10
CA GLU A 185 22.43 -17.06 9.91
C GLU A 185 21.56 -16.43 8.81
N HIS A 186 20.36 -16.98 8.59
CA HIS A 186 19.37 -16.46 7.65
C HIS A 186 18.92 -15.05 8.01
N HIS A 187 18.48 -14.82 9.26
CA HIS A 187 18.06 -13.49 9.70
C HIS A 187 19.18 -12.45 9.64
N GLN A 188 20.43 -12.83 9.91
CA GLN A 188 21.57 -11.91 9.77
C GLN A 188 21.73 -11.43 8.32
N GLY A 189 21.65 -12.33 7.34
CA GLY A 189 21.66 -11.96 5.94
C GLY A 189 20.46 -11.10 5.54
N GLY A 190 19.27 -11.43 6.05
CA GLY A 190 18.06 -10.65 5.82
C GLY A 190 18.15 -9.22 6.39
N ILE A 191 18.82 -9.04 7.53
CA ILE A 191 19.08 -7.72 8.14
C ILE A 191 20.01 -6.90 7.24
N GLU A 192 21.09 -7.48 6.72
CA GLU A 192 22.02 -6.78 5.83
C GLU A 192 21.31 -6.22 4.59
N MET A 193 20.51 -7.05 3.93
CA MET A 193 19.70 -6.64 2.77
C MET A 193 18.72 -5.52 3.13
N ALA A 194 18.03 -5.66 4.26
CA ALA A 194 17.02 -4.70 4.71
C ALA A 194 17.62 -3.36 5.14
N GLU A 195 18.80 -3.35 5.77
CA GLU A 195 19.54 -2.13 6.10
C GLU A 195 19.97 -1.39 4.83
N PHE A 196 20.52 -2.11 3.84
CA PHE A 196 20.91 -1.49 2.58
C PHE A 196 19.71 -0.83 1.88
N ALA A 197 18.58 -1.53 1.79
CA ALA A 197 17.37 -1.00 1.18
C ALA A 197 16.82 0.22 1.96
N ALA A 198 16.87 0.19 3.29
CA ALA A 198 16.45 1.32 4.11
C ALA A 198 17.30 2.58 3.88
N ASP A 199 18.60 2.42 3.62
CA ASP A 199 19.55 3.53 3.44
C ASP A 199 19.60 4.04 1.98
N ASN A 200 19.32 3.19 0.99
CA ASN A 200 19.53 3.50 -0.43
C ASN A 200 18.25 3.55 -1.27
N GLY A 201 17.10 3.12 -0.73
CA GLY A 201 15.80 3.20 -1.41
C GLY A 201 15.26 4.63 -1.48
N SER A 202 14.43 4.92 -2.48
CA SER A 202 13.78 6.23 -2.65
C SER A 202 12.34 6.23 -2.17
N ASN A 203 11.65 5.08 -2.24
CA ASN A 203 10.28 4.98 -1.77
C ASN A 203 10.21 4.93 -0.24
N GLY A 204 9.69 6.00 0.37
CA GLY A 204 9.58 6.12 1.82
C GLY A 204 8.77 5.01 2.50
N GLU A 205 7.82 4.37 1.82
CA GLU A 205 7.07 3.23 2.35
C GLU A 205 7.93 1.96 2.39
N VAL A 206 8.72 1.74 1.34
CA VAL A 206 9.64 0.60 1.23
C VAL A 206 10.79 0.74 2.24
N THR A 207 11.43 1.90 2.35
CA THR A 207 12.53 2.11 3.31
C THR A 207 12.10 1.96 4.77
N ARG A 208 10.88 2.43 5.12
CA ARG A 208 10.28 2.19 6.44
C ARG A 208 9.98 0.72 6.68
N PHE A 209 9.49 0.03 5.65
CA PHE A 209 9.20 -1.40 5.74
C PHE A 209 10.47 -2.23 5.90
N ALA A 210 11.52 -1.95 5.14
CA ALA A 210 12.85 -2.55 5.28
C ALA A 210 13.43 -2.33 6.69
N THR A 211 13.32 -1.11 7.22
CA THR A 211 13.69 -0.80 8.62
C THR A 211 12.91 -1.65 9.63
N ALA A 212 11.62 -1.90 9.38
CA ALA A 212 10.80 -2.73 10.25
C ALA A 212 11.21 -4.21 10.20
N ILE A 213 11.46 -4.75 9.00
CA ILE A 213 12.00 -6.11 8.80
C ILE A 213 13.30 -6.29 9.58
N ALA A 214 14.28 -5.39 9.43
CA ALA A 214 15.56 -5.47 10.12
C ALA A 214 15.39 -5.45 11.66
N ARG A 215 14.39 -4.74 12.19
CA ARG A 215 14.10 -4.72 13.62
C ARG A 215 13.42 -6.01 14.11
N SER A 216 12.48 -6.53 13.32
CA SER A 216 11.81 -7.81 13.62
C SER A 216 12.82 -8.94 13.68
N GLN A 217 13.65 -9.09 12.62
CA GLN A 217 14.64 -10.15 12.54
C GLN A 217 15.70 -10.08 13.66
N ARG A 218 16.12 -8.88 14.08
CA ARG A 218 16.98 -8.74 15.27
C ARG A 218 16.31 -9.22 16.56
N THR A 219 15.00 -9.02 16.69
CA THR A 219 14.24 -9.50 17.84
C THR A 219 14.11 -11.02 17.80
N GLU A 220 13.79 -11.58 16.64
CA GLU A 220 13.68 -13.02 16.41
C GLU A 220 15.01 -13.75 16.68
N ILE A 221 16.15 -13.19 16.27
CA ILE A 221 17.48 -13.74 16.64
C ILE A 221 17.63 -13.86 18.16
N VAL A 222 17.29 -12.80 18.91
CA VAL A 222 17.41 -12.82 20.37
C VAL A 222 16.41 -13.81 21.00
N GLU A 223 15.26 -14.05 20.38
CA GLU A 223 14.31 -15.08 20.83
C GLU A 223 14.85 -16.49 20.58
N LEU A 224 15.42 -16.75 19.40
CA LEU A 224 16.04 -18.03 19.05
C LEU A 224 17.23 -18.38 19.96
N GLU A 225 18.10 -17.40 20.24
CA GLU A 225 19.32 -17.59 21.06
C GLU A 225 19.04 -17.73 22.57
N ARG A 226 17.81 -17.48 23.03
CA ARG A 226 17.46 -17.60 24.46
C ARG A 226 17.35 -19.04 24.96
N LEU A 227 17.37 -20.03 24.06
CA LEU A 227 17.10 -21.43 24.38
C LEU A 227 18.32 -22.37 24.30
N ASP A 228 19.54 -21.81 24.27
CA ASP A 228 20.81 -22.54 24.53
C ASP A 228 21.05 -22.81 26.03
#